data_AF-W1PUV0-F1
#
_entry.id   AF-W1PUV0-F1
#
_cell.length_a   1.000
_cell.length_b   1.000
_cell.length_c   1.000
_cell.angle_alpha   90.00
_cell.angle_beta   90.00
_cell.angle_gamma   90.00
#
_symmetry.space_group_name_H-M   'P 1'
#
loop_
_entity.id
_entity.type
_entity.pdbx_description
1 polymer ?
#
loop_
_entity_poly.entity_id
_entity_poly.type
_entity_poly.pdbx_seq_one_letter_code
_entity_poly.pdbx_strand_id
1 'polypeptide(L)'
;MRDQEGCFMEGFEITCNQSSAPPKPFLGITNIELLSVTYKDIQVNSMPFIAGYCSDTDHIDSTVSLPERGPYSISNQKTVLVGIGCDTRVTGQYEFYGSSCSSTCANESSIDSGSCKGSGCCEVEVPNNMTQANVSARSLMNFNETTSFSN
;
A
#
# COMPACT_ATOMS: atom_id res chain seq x y z
N MET A 1 20.03 -32.59 11.17
CA MET A 1 20.72 -31.44 11.78
C MET A 1 19.63 -30.44 12.10
N ARG A 2 19.45 -30.08 13.38
CA ARG A 2 18.42 -29.14 13.82
C ARG A 2 18.95 -27.73 13.51
N ASP A 3 18.21 -26.98 12.70
CA ASP A 3 18.48 -25.56 12.46
C ASP A 3 18.53 -24.84 13.81
N GLN A 4 19.60 -24.09 14.05
CA GLN A 4 19.70 -23.22 15.22
C GLN A 4 18.66 -22.11 15.06
N GLU A 5 17.70 -22.03 15.98
CA GLU A 5 16.87 -20.84 16.16
C GLU A 5 17.81 -19.64 16.31
N GLY A 6 17.74 -18.70 15.38
CA GLY A 6 18.51 -17.45 15.46
C GLY A 6 18.18 -16.70 16.76
N CYS A 7 19.12 -15.91 17.26
CA CYS A 7 18.86 -15.07 18.42
C CYS A 7 18.04 -13.85 18.00
N PHE A 8 16.71 -13.92 18.16
CA PHE A 8 15.79 -12.81 17.94
C PHE A 8 14.69 -12.81 19.01
N MET A 9 14.07 -11.65 19.24
CA MET A 9 12.87 -11.56 20.05
C MET A 9 11.68 -12.16 19.27
N GLU A 10 10.81 -12.92 19.93
CA GLU A 10 9.61 -13.48 19.27
C GLU A 10 8.85 -12.38 18.51
N GLY A 11 8.49 -12.66 17.26
CA GLY A 11 7.82 -11.69 16.38
C GLY A 11 8.73 -10.68 15.68
N PHE A 12 10.02 -10.61 16.00
CA PHE A 12 11.03 -9.79 15.30
C PHE A 12 11.86 -10.57 14.26
N GLU A 13 11.44 -11.78 13.92
CA GLU A 13 12.21 -12.64 13.02
C GLU A 13 12.32 -11.97 11.63
N ILE A 14 13.49 -12.07 11.00
CA ILE A 14 13.74 -11.64 9.62
C ILE A 14 14.25 -12.85 8.86
N THR A 15 13.60 -13.17 7.75
CA THR A 15 14.03 -14.26 6.86
C THR A 15 14.72 -13.68 5.64
N CYS A 16 15.65 -14.42 5.04
CA CYS A 16 16.36 -13.99 3.83
C CYS A 16 16.08 -14.96 2.70
N ASN A 17 15.55 -14.45 1.58
CA ASN A 17 15.40 -15.21 0.36
C ASN A 17 16.76 -15.33 -0.35
N GLN A 18 17.43 -16.46 -0.15
CA GLN A 18 18.73 -16.75 -0.77
C GLN A 18 18.66 -17.11 -2.26
N SER A 19 17.47 -17.36 -2.82
CA SER A 19 17.30 -17.65 -4.25
C SER A 19 17.37 -16.39 -5.12
N SER A 20 17.31 -15.21 -4.51
CA SER A 20 17.50 -13.92 -5.20
C SER A 20 18.98 -13.50 -5.21
N ALA A 21 19.39 -12.79 -6.26
CA ALA A 21 20.75 -12.26 -6.40
C ALA A 21 20.69 -10.73 -6.58
N PRO A 22 21.07 -9.92 -5.56
CA PRO A 22 21.52 -10.31 -4.22
C PRO A 22 20.37 -10.89 -3.35
N PRO A 23 20.70 -11.61 -2.25
CA PRO A 23 19.70 -12.10 -1.30
C PRO A 23 18.85 -10.96 -0.71
N LYS A 24 17.53 -11.18 -0.63
CA LYS A 24 16.56 -10.18 -0.17
C LYS A 24 16.01 -10.51 1.22
N PRO A 25 15.98 -9.56 2.16
CA PRO A 25 15.40 -9.74 3.50
C PRO A 25 13.87 -9.56 3.49
N PHE A 26 13.17 -10.31 4.34
CA PHE A 26 11.72 -10.31 4.51
C PHE A 26 11.32 -10.31 5.99
N LEU A 27 10.20 -9.66 6.31
CA LEU A 27 9.66 -9.63 7.66
C LEU A 27 9.05 -10.99 8.01
N GLY A 28 9.67 -11.73 8.91
CA GLY A 28 9.30 -13.10 9.25
C GLY A 28 8.98 -14.02 8.08
N ILE A 29 7.99 -14.89 8.25
CA ILE A 29 7.45 -15.73 7.17
C ILE A 29 6.32 -14.98 6.43
N THR A 30 6.59 -13.75 5.99
CA THR A 30 5.65 -12.94 5.18
C THR A 30 6.23 -12.66 3.79
N ASN A 31 5.42 -12.06 2.92
CA ASN A 31 5.83 -11.55 1.61
C ASN A 31 6.33 -10.09 1.66
N ILE A 32 6.56 -9.53 2.85
CA ILE A 32 6.97 -8.14 3.05
C ILE A 32 8.50 -8.05 2.93
N GLU A 33 8.99 -7.67 1.75
CA GLU A 33 10.42 -7.41 1.52
C GLU A 33 10.86 -6.14 2.27
N LEU A 34 11.97 -6.23 3.00
CA LEU A 34 12.57 -5.11 3.70
C LEU A 34 13.57 -4.38 2.80
N LEU A 35 13.42 -3.06 2.71
CA LEU A 35 14.36 -2.18 1.98
C LEU A 35 15.40 -1.57 2.91
N SER A 36 14.99 -1.18 4.12
CA SER A 36 15.89 -0.69 5.15
C SER A 36 15.32 -0.89 6.55
N VAL A 37 16.21 -1.01 7.53
CA VAL A 37 15.86 -1.17 8.95
C VAL A 37 16.65 -0.14 9.75
N THR A 38 15.96 0.61 10.59
CA THR A 38 16.54 1.53 11.56
C THR A 38 16.03 1.20 12.95
N TYR A 39 16.54 1.88 13.98
CA TYR A 39 16.11 1.66 15.36
C TYR A 39 14.63 2.01 15.65
N LYS A 40 13.99 2.81 14.79
CA LYS A 40 12.60 3.26 14.94
C LYS A 40 11.68 2.80 13.82
N ASP A 41 12.22 2.63 12.63
CA ASP A 41 11.42 2.47 11.43
C ASP A 41 11.97 1.35 10.55
N ILE A 42 11.04 0.65 9.92
CA ILE A 42 11.30 -0.32 8.86
C ILE A 42 10.68 0.22 7.59
N GLN A 43 11.45 0.23 6.51
CA GLN A 43 10.94 0.53 5.17
C GLN A 43 10.79 -0.77 4.40
N VAL A 44 9.64 -0.92 3.75
CA VAL A 44 9.26 -2.13 3.04
C VAL A 44 9.03 -1.83 1.56
N ASN A 45 9.19 -2.83 0.72
CA ASN A 45 8.83 -2.74 -0.68
C ASN A 45 7.31 -2.65 -0.81
N SER A 46 6.79 -1.51 -1.27
CA SER A 46 5.35 -1.27 -1.40
C SER A 46 4.75 -1.80 -2.71
N MET A 47 5.56 -2.25 -3.67
CA MET A 47 5.08 -2.70 -4.98
C MET A 47 4.01 -3.80 -4.92
N PRO A 48 4.08 -4.82 -4.05
CA PRO A 48 3.03 -5.83 -3.93
C PRO A 48 1.71 -5.28 -3.38
N PHE A 49 1.75 -4.08 -2.78
CA PHE A 49 0.65 -3.48 -2.03
C PHE A 49 -0.13 -2.42 -2.82
N ILE A 50 0.03 -2.41 -4.15
CA ILE A 50 -0.64 -1.50 -5.06
C ILE A 50 -1.97 -2.13 -5.50
N ALA A 51 -3.07 -1.41 -5.26
CA ALA A 51 -4.39 -1.74 -5.80
C ALA A 51 -4.59 -1.05 -7.16
N GLY A 52 -5.39 -1.65 -8.03
CA GLY A 52 -5.65 -1.15 -9.38
C GLY A 52 -7.10 -1.38 -9.80
N TYR A 53 -7.59 -0.55 -10.73
CA TYR A 53 -8.95 -0.65 -11.25
C TYR A 53 -9.01 -0.16 -12.69
N CYS A 54 -9.29 -1.07 -13.61
CA CYS A 54 -9.49 -0.77 -15.03
C CYS A 54 -10.96 -0.98 -15.43
N SER A 55 -11.63 -1.97 -14.84
CA SER A 55 -13.07 -2.23 -15.01
C SER A 55 -13.59 -3.12 -13.88
N ASP A 56 -14.91 -3.35 -13.82
CA ASP A 56 -15.52 -4.27 -12.84
C ASP A 56 -14.90 -5.68 -12.87
N THR A 57 -14.46 -6.14 -14.04
CA THR A 57 -13.83 -7.46 -14.21
C THR A 57 -12.31 -7.44 -14.13
N ASP A 58 -11.70 -6.26 -14.24
CA ASP A 58 -10.25 -6.06 -14.24
C ASP A 58 -9.87 -5.08 -13.14
N HIS A 59 -9.81 -5.62 -11.92
CA HIS A 59 -9.40 -4.90 -10.73
C HIS A 59 -8.56 -5.79 -9.82
N ILE A 60 -7.68 -5.14 -9.05
CA ILE A 60 -6.79 -5.79 -8.10
C ILE A 60 -6.93 -5.05 -6.79
N ASP A 61 -7.42 -5.75 -5.77
CA ASP A 61 -7.32 -5.30 -4.39
C ASP A 61 -6.00 -5.77 -3.80
N SER A 62 -5.51 -5.04 -2.81
CA SER A 62 -4.28 -5.41 -2.14
C SER A 62 -4.41 -5.34 -0.62
N THR A 63 -3.59 -6.14 0.07
CA THR A 63 -3.62 -6.25 1.52
C THR A 63 -2.20 -6.27 2.07
N VAL A 64 -1.97 -5.44 3.08
CA VAL A 64 -0.80 -5.49 3.95
C VAL A 64 -1.23 -6.14 5.26
N SER A 65 -0.55 -7.20 5.69
CA SER A 65 -0.75 -7.80 7.02
C SER A 65 0.60 -8.03 7.69
N LEU A 66 0.82 -7.35 8.82
CA LEU A 66 2.02 -7.52 9.63
C LEU A 66 1.92 -8.80 10.48
N PRO A 67 3.05 -9.37 10.94
CA PRO A 67 3.04 -10.52 11.83
C PRO A 67 2.25 -10.27 13.13
N GLU A 68 1.33 -11.16 13.49
CA GLU A 68 0.43 -11.00 14.66
C GLU A 68 1.14 -10.83 16.00
N ARG A 69 2.28 -11.51 16.18
CA ARG A 69 3.06 -11.50 17.43
C ARG A 69 4.22 -10.50 17.39
N GLY A 70 4.27 -9.66 16.36
CA GLY A 70 5.34 -8.69 16.15
C GLY A 70 5.09 -7.35 16.85
N PRO A 71 6.15 -6.58 17.12
CA PRO A 71 6.10 -5.20 17.65
C PRO A 71 5.65 -4.17 16.60
N TYR A 72 5.24 -4.61 15.41
CA TYR A 72 5.21 -3.78 14.22
C TYR A 72 3.84 -3.14 14.03
N SER A 73 3.85 -1.89 13.60
CA SER A 73 2.66 -1.17 13.18
C SER A 73 2.94 -0.31 11.96
N ILE A 74 1.93 -0.09 11.13
CA ILE A 74 2.02 0.82 9.99
C ILE A 74 2.14 2.26 10.52
N SER A 75 3.12 3.01 10.02
CA SER A 75 3.42 4.38 10.46
C SER A 75 2.60 5.40 9.70
N ASN A 76 1.80 6.21 10.40
CA ASN A 76 1.05 7.29 9.74
C ASN A 76 1.90 8.49 9.32
N GLN A 77 3.14 8.58 9.80
CA GLN A 77 4.05 9.70 9.47
C GLN A 77 4.82 9.46 8.19
N LYS A 78 4.98 8.18 7.82
CA LYS A 78 5.80 7.75 6.68
C LYS A 78 5.00 7.03 5.60
N THR A 79 3.73 6.75 5.86
CA THR A 79 2.85 6.05 4.93
C THR A 79 1.59 6.86 4.70
N VAL A 80 1.34 7.16 3.43
CA VAL A 80 0.10 7.75 2.92
C VAL A 80 -0.37 6.84 1.79
N LEU A 81 -1.67 6.63 1.67
CA LEU A 81 -2.22 5.98 0.48
C LEU A 81 -2.48 7.05 -0.57
N VAL A 82 -2.00 6.81 -1.79
CA VAL A 82 -2.15 7.73 -2.91
C VAL A 82 -2.98 7.06 -3.98
N GLY A 83 -4.08 7.70 -4.38
CA GLY A 83 -4.84 7.36 -5.58
C GLY A 83 -4.40 8.23 -6.74
N ILE A 84 -4.12 7.62 -7.88
CA ILE A 84 -3.71 8.30 -9.12
C ILE A 84 -4.73 7.95 -10.19
N GLY A 85 -5.16 8.95 -10.95
CA GLY A 85 -6.14 8.80 -12.02
C GLY A 85 -7.33 9.73 -11.85
N CYS A 86 -8.07 9.88 -12.94
CA CYS A 86 -9.37 10.55 -12.96
C CYS A 86 -10.47 9.54 -12.68
N ASP A 87 -11.61 10.00 -12.15
CA ASP A 87 -12.73 9.13 -11.78
C ASP A 87 -12.30 7.97 -10.88
N THR A 88 -11.43 8.26 -9.91
CA THR A 88 -10.78 7.24 -9.09
C THR A 88 -11.10 7.48 -7.63
N ARG A 89 -11.56 6.44 -6.94
CA ARG A 89 -11.70 6.37 -5.49
C ARG A 89 -10.73 5.35 -4.94
N VAL A 90 -9.89 5.76 -3.99
CA VAL A 90 -9.05 4.84 -3.21
C VAL A 90 -9.60 4.73 -1.81
N THR A 91 -9.71 3.51 -1.31
CA THR A 91 -10.16 3.20 0.05
C THR A 91 -9.09 2.39 0.77
N GLY A 92 -8.72 2.84 1.96
CA GLY A 92 -7.96 2.09 2.94
C GLY A 92 -8.88 1.63 4.06
N GLN A 93 -8.98 0.32 4.27
CA GLN A 93 -9.69 -0.30 5.38
C GLN A 93 -8.66 -0.90 6.34
N TYR A 94 -8.66 -0.43 7.58
CA TYR A 94 -7.69 -0.77 8.60
C TYR A 94 -8.41 -1.28 9.84
N GLU A 95 -8.48 -2.60 10.01
CA GLU A 95 -9.15 -3.22 11.16
C GLU A 95 -10.57 -2.64 11.39
N PHE A 96 -10.76 -1.79 12.39
CA PHE A 96 -12.03 -1.14 12.75
C PHE A 96 -12.25 0.27 12.14
N TYR A 97 -11.30 0.80 11.39
CA TYR A 97 -11.33 2.13 10.78
C TYR A 97 -11.26 2.04 9.25
N GLY A 98 -11.92 2.95 8.56
CA GLY A 98 -11.86 3.06 7.11
C GLY A 98 -11.79 4.51 6.68
N SER A 99 -10.95 4.81 5.69
CA SER A 99 -10.86 6.12 5.08
C SER A 99 -10.75 5.97 3.57
N SER A 100 -11.20 6.99 2.85
CA SER A 100 -11.12 7.01 1.39
C SER A 100 -10.89 8.41 0.88
N CYS A 101 -10.22 8.52 -0.26
CA CYS A 101 -10.14 9.75 -1.04
C CYS A 101 -10.64 9.48 -2.45
N SER A 102 -10.98 10.55 -3.16
CA SER A 102 -11.33 10.45 -4.57
C SER A 102 -10.69 11.56 -5.38
N SER A 103 -10.50 11.28 -6.66
CA SER A 103 -9.97 12.16 -7.67
C SER A 103 -10.91 12.20 -8.87
N THR A 104 -11.27 13.40 -9.31
CA THR A 104 -12.11 13.65 -10.49
C THR A 104 -11.46 14.70 -11.35
N CYS A 105 -11.65 14.61 -12.66
CA CYS A 105 -11.07 15.55 -13.61
C CYS A 105 -12.14 15.95 -14.63
N ALA A 106 -12.10 17.21 -15.08
CA ALA A 106 -12.94 17.66 -16.19
C ALA A 106 -12.29 17.38 -17.55
N ASN A 107 -10.95 17.48 -17.62
CA ASN A 107 -10.10 17.25 -18.78
C ASN A 107 -8.63 17.14 -18.35
N GLU A 108 -7.71 16.82 -19.26
CA GLU A 108 -6.28 16.71 -18.94
C GLU A 108 -5.68 17.99 -18.35
N SER A 109 -6.13 19.16 -18.80
CA SER A 109 -5.64 20.44 -18.27
C SER A 109 -6.14 20.76 -16.86
N SER A 110 -7.15 20.05 -16.36
CA SER A 110 -7.64 20.17 -14.99
C SER A 110 -6.82 19.36 -13.98
N ILE A 111 -5.94 18.46 -14.45
CA ILE A 111 -5.05 17.68 -13.59
C ILE A 111 -4.08 18.64 -12.90
N ASP A 112 -4.08 18.63 -11.58
CA ASP A 112 -3.16 19.44 -10.79
C ASP A 112 -1.79 18.75 -10.76
N SER A 113 -0.80 19.38 -11.39
CA SER A 113 0.58 18.88 -11.44
C SER A 113 1.37 19.17 -10.16
N GLY A 114 0.81 19.93 -9.22
CA GLY A 114 1.49 20.39 -8.01
C GLY A 114 0.83 20.01 -6.68
N SER A 115 -0.43 19.56 -6.67
CA SER A 115 -1.12 19.16 -5.43
C SER A 115 -1.95 17.89 -5.58
N CYS A 116 -1.85 16.98 -4.59
CA CYS A 116 -2.55 15.70 -4.60
C CYS A 116 -3.83 15.70 -3.76
N LYS A 117 -4.76 16.58 -4.14
CA LYS A 117 -5.94 16.92 -3.32
C LYS A 117 -7.28 16.79 -4.04
N GLY A 118 -7.37 15.94 -5.07
CA GLY A 118 -8.64 15.52 -5.67
C GLY A 118 -8.81 15.76 -7.17
N SER A 119 -7.79 16.27 -7.87
CA SER A 119 -7.79 16.35 -9.34
C SER A 119 -6.59 15.63 -9.93
N GLY A 120 -6.83 14.52 -10.61
CA GLY A 120 -5.81 13.61 -11.13
C GLY A 120 -5.09 12.75 -10.08
N CYS A 121 -5.07 13.17 -8.81
CA CYS A 121 -4.67 12.31 -7.71
C CYS A 121 -5.28 12.76 -6.36
N CYS A 122 -5.29 11.85 -5.39
CA CYS A 122 -5.74 12.11 -4.03
C CYS A 122 -4.92 11.34 -3.01
N GLU A 123 -4.81 11.88 -1.81
CA GLU A 123 -4.11 11.23 -0.69
C GLU A 123 -5.09 10.95 0.45
N VAL A 124 -4.86 9.83 1.15
CA VAL A 124 -5.55 9.53 2.41
C VAL A 124 -4.55 9.07 3.46
N GLU A 125 -4.63 9.71 4.62
CA GLU A 125 -3.81 9.38 5.77
C GLU A 125 -4.15 7.98 6.29
N VAL A 126 -3.11 7.22 6.61
CA VAL A 126 -3.23 5.93 7.29
C VAL A 126 -3.34 6.20 8.80
N PRO A 127 -4.29 5.60 9.54
CA PRO A 127 -4.33 5.75 10.98
C PRO A 127 -3.12 5.09 11.68
N ASN A 128 -2.75 5.59 12.84
CA ASN A 128 -1.67 5.02 13.65
C ASN A 128 -2.03 3.66 14.23
N ASN A 129 -0.99 2.86 14.50
CA ASN A 129 -1.06 1.60 15.25
C ASN A 129 -1.90 0.50 14.56
N MET A 130 -1.97 0.52 13.23
CA MET A 130 -2.62 -0.56 12.47
C MET A 130 -1.63 -1.66 12.14
N THR A 131 -2.10 -2.89 12.18
CA THR A 131 -1.32 -4.08 11.79
C THR A 131 -1.77 -4.66 10.45
N GLN A 132 -2.96 -4.29 9.99
CA GLN A 132 -3.52 -4.68 8.70
C GLN A 132 -4.10 -3.48 7.95
N ALA A 133 -3.91 -3.46 6.64
CA ALA A 133 -4.54 -2.52 5.73
C ALA A 133 -5.00 -3.24 4.46
N ASN A 134 -6.28 -3.13 4.12
CA ASN A 134 -6.82 -3.51 2.82
C ASN A 134 -6.97 -2.24 1.97
N VAL A 135 -6.42 -2.27 0.77
CA VAL A 135 -6.39 -1.15 -0.17
C VAL A 135 -7.17 -1.55 -1.40
N SER A 136 -8.11 -0.72 -1.80
CA SER A 136 -8.89 -0.92 -3.02
C SER A 136 -8.98 0.39 -3.81
N ALA A 137 -8.98 0.25 -5.14
CA ALA A 137 -9.25 1.33 -6.07
C ALA A 137 -10.56 1.01 -6.80
N ARG A 138 -11.43 1.99 -6.99
CA ARG A 138 -12.69 1.84 -7.73
C ARG A 138 -12.95 3.09 -8.56
N SER A 139 -13.75 2.97 -9.60
CA SER A 139 -14.26 4.14 -10.32
C SER A 139 -15.46 4.76 -9.58
N LEU A 140 -15.63 6.08 -9.65
CA LEU A 140 -16.81 6.75 -9.08
C LEU A 140 -17.99 6.74 -10.07
N MET A 141 -17.73 6.83 -11.37
CA MET A 141 -18.71 7.06 -12.44
C MET A 141 -18.64 6.03 -13.56
N ASN A 142 -17.98 4.89 -13.33
CA ASN A 142 -17.70 3.83 -14.30
C ASN A 142 -17.03 4.34 -15.60
N PHE A 143 -16.16 5.34 -15.48
CA PHE A 143 -15.44 5.98 -16.57
C PHE A 143 -16.31 6.65 -17.65
N ASN A 144 -17.62 6.82 -17.40
CA ASN A 144 -18.55 7.42 -18.37
C ASN A 144 -18.15 8.86 -18.74
N GLU A 145 -17.64 9.62 -17.77
CA GLU A 145 -17.25 11.02 -17.92
C GLU A 145 -15.75 11.20 -18.24
N THR A 146 -14.97 10.11 -18.29
CA THR A 146 -13.52 10.14 -18.53
C THR A 146 -13.12 9.59 -19.89
N THR A 147 -14.05 9.44 -20.81
CA THR A 147 -13.83 8.96 -22.18
C THR A 147 -12.86 9.81 -23.01
N SER A 148 -12.52 11.02 -22.54
CA SER A 148 -11.51 11.89 -23.17
C SER A 148 -10.07 11.58 -22.77
N PHE A 149 -9.82 10.76 -21.75
CA PHE A 149 -8.48 10.39 -21.30
C PHE A 149 -8.05 9.13 -22.06
N SER A 150 -7.30 9.32 -23.14
CA SER A 150 -6.77 8.21 -23.95
C SER A 150 -5.52 7.68 -23.27
N ASN A 151 -5.50 6.41 -22.87
CA ASN A 151 -4.28 5.70 -22.48
C ASN A 151 -3.37 5.47 -23.70
#